data_AF-A0A7X8VSA5-F1
#
_entry.id   AF-A0A7X8VSA5-F1
#
_cell.length_a   1.000
_cell.length_b   1.000
_cell.length_c   1.000
_cell.angle_alpha   90.00
_cell.angle_beta   90.00
_cell.angle_gamma   90.00
#
_symmetry.space_group_name_H-M   'P 1'
#
loop_
_entity.id
_entity.type
_entity.pdbx_description
1 polymer ?
#
loop_
_entity_poly.entity_id
_entity_poly.type
_entity_poly.pdbx_seq_one_letter_code
_entity_poly.pdbx_strand_id
1 'polypeptide(L)'
;MGIFQRLFQTKEKRLEREKFKLGMRKTRAGSLSSLKDVLLKNNRIDDLLFDKLEEIFIMADIGVDTVVKFVALLKAETKRLKLESADELKSLIVDKLFDLYLKGEIIDTNIKFNENDLTVILFVGVNGTGKTTSIGKLAHRLQNEGKSVMMGAADTFRAGAIDQLKIWGERVGCPVIEKQPGSDPSSVVFEAIREAKK
;
A
#
# COMPACT_ATOMS: atom_id res chain seq x y z
N MET A 1 -33.16 -2.48 -6.97
CA MET A 1 -32.08 -1.57 -7.42
C MET A 1 -30.74 -2.32 -7.49
N GLY A 2 -30.44 -3.11 -8.53
CA GLY A 2 -29.25 -4.00 -8.47
C GLY A 2 -28.61 -4.42 -9.79
N ILE A 3 -29.19 -4.07 -10.94
CA ILE A 3 -28.67 -4.48 -12.26
C ILE A 3 -27.95 -3.30 -12.94
N PHE A 4 -28.52 -2.09 -12.89
CA PHE A 4 -27.88 -0.88 -13.42
C PHE A 4 -26.59 -0.49 -12.67
N GLN A 5 -26.51 -0.69 -11.35
CA GLN A 5 -25.30 -0.39 -10.57
C GLN A 5 -24.13 -1.37 -10.84
N ARG A 6 -24.42 -2.59 -11.33
CA ARG A 6 -23.39 -3.54 -11.82
C ARG A 6 -22.92 -3.20 -13.24
N LEU A 7 -23.80 -2.66 -14.09
CA LEU A 7 -23.48 -2.21 -15.44
C LEU A 7 -22.58 -0.95 -15.46
N PHE A 8 -22.67 -0.10 -14.44
CA PHE A 8 -21.82 1.08 -14.26
C PHE A 8 -20.57 0.85 -13.38
N GLN A 9 -20.13 -0.40 -13.13
CA GLN A 9 -18.73 -0.61 -12.76
C GLN A 9 -17.89 -0.20 -13.98
N THR A 10 -17.47 1.07 -13.99
CA THR A 10 -16.73 1.72 -15.06
C THR A 10 -15.59 0.81 -15.51
N LYS A 11 -15.39 0.70 -16.83
CA LYS A 11 -14.30 -0.05 -17.48
C LYS A 11 -12.95 0.14 -16.76
N GLU A 12 -12.74 1.35 -16.24
CA GLU A 12 -11.63 1.76 -15.39
C GLU A 12 -11.52 0.99 -14.06
N LYS A 13 -12.59 0.92 -13.24
CA LYS A 13 -12.60 0.10 -12.01
C LYS A 13 -12.35 -1.37 -12.28
N ARG A 14 -12.73 -1.89 -13.45
CA ARG A 14 -12.41 -3.27 -13.86
C ARG A 14 -10.92 -3.42 -14.16
N LEU A 15 -10.35 -2.51 -14.95
CA LEU A 15 -8.91 -2.47 -15.26
C LEU A 15 -8.04 -2.32 -14.01
N GLU A 16 -8.44 -1.48 -13.05
CA GLU A 16 -7.76 -1.34 -11.77
C GLU A 16 -7.74 -2.65 -10.97
N ARG A 17 -8.89 -3.34 -10.89
CA ARG A 17 -8.96 -4.66 -10.23
C ARG A 17 -8.09 -5.69 -10.92
N GLU A 18 -8.03 -5.68 -12.26
CA GLU A 18 -7.17 -6.59 -13.02
C GLU A 18 -5.69 -6.31 -12.77
N LYS A 19 -5.28 -5.04 -12.79
CA LYS A 19 -3.91 -4.63 -12.42
C LYS A 19 -3.56 -5.05 -10.99
N PHE A 20 -4.47 -4.83 -10.04
CA PHE A 20 -4.30 -5.25 -8.65
C PHE A 20 -4.18 -6.77 -8.53
N LYS A 21 -5.06 -7.54 -9.18
CA LYS A 21 -5.00 -9.01 -9.21
C LYS A 21 -3.69 -9.51 -9.80
N LEU A 22 -3.22 -8.88 -10.88
CA LEU A 22 -1.96 -9.24 -11.53
C LEU A 22 -0.76 -8.97 -10.61
N GLY A 23 -0.71 -7.80 -9.96
CA GLY A 23 0.33 -7.47 -8.98
C GLY A 23 0.36 -8.42 -7.79
N MET A 24 -0.82 -8.84 -7.31
CA MET A 24 -0.97 -9.78 -6.21
C MET A 24 -0.84 -11.25 -6.62
N ARG A 25 -0.56 -11.57 -7.89
CA ARG A 25 -0.59 -12.94 -8.41
C ARG A 25 0.37 -13.87 -7.67
N LYS A 26 1.60 -13.42 -7.40
CA LYS A 26 2.61 -14.24 -6.70
C LYS A 26 2.18 -14.54 -5.26
N THR A 27 1.76 -13.53 -4.50
CA THR A 27 1.24 -13.70 -3.13
C THR A 27 0.01 -14.60 -3.10
N ARG A 28 -0.89 -14.48 -4.09
CA ARG A 28 -2.07 -15.34 -4.22
C ARG A 28 -1.73 -16.79 -4.53
N ALA A 29 -0.72 -17.02 -5.37
CA ALA A 29 -0.24 -18.35 -5.73
C ALA A 29 0.63 -18.99 -4.65
N GLY A 30 1.21 -18.21 -3.74
CA GLY A 30 1.91 -18.69 -2.54
C GLY A 30 0.95 -18.80 -1.36
N SER A 31 1.14 -17.93 -0.37
CA SER A 31 0.53 -18.03 0.97
C SER A 31 -1.00 -18.13 1.00
N LEU A 32 -1.73 -17.45 0.10
CA LEU A 32 -3.20 -17.54 0.09
C LEU A 32 -3.71 -18.88 -0.47
N SER A 33 -2.96 -19.50 -1.38
CA SER A 33 -3.32 -20.82 -1.90
C SER A 33 -3.15 -21.89 -0.81
N SER A 34 -2.04 -21.83 -0.09
CA SER A 34 -1.76 -22.68 1.07
C SER A 34 -2.83 -22.53 2.16
N LEU A 35 -3.22 -21.29 2.47
CA LEU A 35 -4.30 -21.02 3.43
C LEU A 35 -5.63 -21.65 3.00
N LYS A 36 -6.02 -21.47 1.74
CA LYS A 36 -7.26 -22.04 1.20
C LYS A 36 -7.24 -23.56 1.23
N ASP A 37 -6.12 -24.17 0.85
CA ASP A 37 -5.99 -25.63 0.82
C ASP A 37 -6.02 -26.24 2.23
N VAL A 38 -5.38 -25.58 3.20
CA VAL A 38 -5.44 -26.01 4.61
C VAL A 38 -6.85 -25.88 5.16
N LEU A 39 -7.57 -24.79 4.88
CA LEU A 39 -8.95 -24.64 5.34
C LEU A 39 -9.90 -25.63 4.65
N LEU A 40 -9.73 -25.92 3.35
CA LEU A 40 -10.59 -26.87 2.63
C LEU A 40 -10.34 -28.34 2.97
N LYS A 41 -9.11 -28.71 3.34
CA LYS A 41 -8.76 -30.10 3.68
C LYS A 41 -9.12 -30.47 5.12
N ASN A 42 -9.27 -29.50 6.01
CA ASN A 42 -9.61 -29.74 7.41
C ASN A 42 -11.10 -29.51 7.64
N ASN A 43 -11.85 -30.61 7.82
CA ASN A 43 -13.29 -30.57 8.15
C ASN A 43 -13.55 -30.24 9.62
N ARG A 44 -12.51 -30.02 10.43
CA ARG A 44 -12.61 -29.76 11.87
C ARG A 44 -11.61 -28.68 12.26
N ILE A 45 -12.00 -27.88 13.25
CA ILE A 45 -11.13 -26.86 13.83
C ILE A 45 -10.45 -27.46 15.07
N ASP A 46 -9.19 -27.85 14.92
CA ASP A 46 -8.36 -28.43 15.95
C ASP A 46 -7.04 -27.65 16.14
N ASP A 47 -6.24 -28.02 17.14
CA ASP A 47 -4.97 -27.35 17.40
C ASP A 47 -3.98 -27.46 16.22
N LEU A 48 -4.00 -28.60 15.50
CA LEU A 48 -3.16 -28.81 14.32
C LEU A 48 -3.47 -27.82 13.18
N LEU A 49 -4.74 -27.47 13.00
CA LEU A 49 -5.14 -26.44 12.04
C LEU A 49 -4.53 -25.08 12.39
N PHE A 50 -4.56 -24.69 13.67
CA PHE A 50 -3.99 -23.42 14.11
C PHE A 50 -2.47 -23.38 13.99
N ASP A 51 -1.77 -24.48 14.26
CA ASP A 51 -0.32 -24.56 14.08
C ASP A 51 0.07 -24.37 12.59
N LYS A 52 -0.73 -24.94 11.66
CA LYS A 52 -0.56 -24.69 10.22
C LYS A 52 -0.86 -23.25 9.83
N LEU A 53 -1.86 -22.61 10.44
CA LEU A 53 -2.17 -21.19 10.19
C LEU A 53 -1.00 -20.30 10.61
N GLU A 54 -0.37 -20.60 11.75
CA GLU A 54 0.82 -19.90 12.23
C GLU A 54 1.97 -19.98 11.22
N GLU A 55 2.30 -21.19 10.74
CA GLU A 55 3.34 -21.38 9.72
C GLU A 55 3.05 -20.57 8.45
N ILE A 56 1.81 -20.64 7.94
CA ILE A 56 1.41 -19.93 6.71
C ILE A 56 1.53 -18.41 6.88
N PHE A 57 1.15 -17.86 8.03
CA PHE A 57 1.24 -16.43 8.27
C PHE A 57 2.70 -15.96 8.42
N ILE A 58 3.56 -16.75 9.06
CA ILE A 58 5.00 -16.47 9.12
C ILE A 58 5.62 -16.48 7.71
N MET A 59 5.28 -17.49 6.90
CA MET A 59 5.71 -17.57 5.49
C MET A 59 5.13 -16.45 4.62
N ALA A 60 4.12 -15.72 5.09
CA ALA A 60 3.52 -14.57 4.40
C ALA A 60 4.15 -13.22 4.81
N ASP A 61 5.35 -13.24 5.39
CA ASP A 61 6.07 -12.07 5.89
C ASP A 61 5.34 -11.31 7.02
N ILE A 62 4.50 -11.99 7.80
CA ILE A 62 3.93 -11.45 9.03
C ILE A 62 4.89 -11.76 10.19
N GLY A 63 5.27 -10.73 10.95
CA GLY A 63 6.22 -10.87 12.05
C GLY A 63 5.75 -11.89 13.09
N VAL A 64 6.68 -12.73 13.59
CA VAL A 64 6.40 -13.87 14.48
C VAL A 64 5.54 -13.47 15.68
N ASP A 65 5.90 -12.39 16.40
CA ASP A 65 5.15 -11.92 17.57
C ASP A 65 3.70 -11.56 17.23
N THR A 66 3.47 -11.01 16.04
CA THR A 66 2.13 -10.67 15.55
C THR A 66 1.35 -11.95 15.26
N VAL A 67 1.97 -12.93 14.61
CA VAL A 67 1.33 -14.20 14.28
C VAL A 67 0.93 -14.96 15.54
N VAL A 68 1.84 -15.11 16.51
CA VAL A 68 1.57 -15.82 17.77
C VAL A 68 0.36 -15.20 18.50
N LYS A 69 0.34 -13.88 18.63
CA LYS A 69 -0.79 -13.16 19.24
C LYS A 69 -2.08 -13.32 18.44
N PHE A 70 -1.98 -13.26 17.11
CA PHE A 70 -3.11 -13.37 16.21
C PHE A 70 -3.74 -14.77 16.23
N VAL A 71 -2.94 -15.83 16.21
CA VAL A 71 -3.43 -17.22 16.27
C VAL A 71 -4.03 -17.52 17.64
N ALA A 72 -3.43 -17.03 18.73
CA ALA A 72 -4.02 -17.14 20.07
C ALA A 72 -5.40 -16.46 20.15
N LEU A 73 -5.54 -15.27 19.54
CA LEU A 73 -6.82 -14.56 19.43
C LEU A 73 -7.84 -15.37 18.63
N LEU A 74 -7.44 -15.93 17.48
CA LEU A 74 -8.32 -16.78 16.67
C LEU A 74 -8.78 -18.03 17.43
N LYS A 75 -7.88 -18.71 18.17
CA LYS A 75 -8.23 -19.86 19.02
C LYS A 75 -9.28 -19.48 20.06
N ALA A 76 -9.10 -18.35 20.76
CA ALA A 76 -10.03 -17.87 21.77
C ALA A 76 -11.40 -17.52 21.18
N GLU A 77 -11.42 -16.77 20.08
CA GLU A 77 -12.65 -16.35 19.40
C GLU A 77 -13.42 -17.53 18.78
N THR A 78 -12.71 -18.51 18.21
CA THR A 78 -13.31 -19.74 17.71
C THR A 78 -14.05 -20.49 18.82
N LYS A 79 -13.42 -20.63 20.00
CA LYS A 79 -14.05 -21.26 21.17
C LYS A 79 -15.25 -20.45 21.67
N ARG A 80 -15.12 -19.12 21.72
CA ARG A 80 -16.18 -18.21 22.18
C ARG A 80 -17.42 -18.26 21.28
N LEU A 81 -17.21 -18.28 19.97
CA LEU A 81 -18.26 -18.30 18.95
C LEU A 81 -18.75 -19.71 18.61
N LYS A 82 -18.10 -20.75 19.15
CA LYS A 82 -18.39 -22.16 18.87
C LYS A 82 -18.41 -22.45 17.36
N LEU A 83 -17.40 -21.97 16.65
CA LEU A 83 -17.30 -22.22 15.21
C LEU A 83 -17.05 -23.70 14.96
N GLU A 84 -17.76 -24.27 13.97
CA GLU A 84 -17.68 -25.69 13.64
C GLU A 84 -17.13 -25.93 12.24
N SER A 85 -17.15 -24.92 11.38
CA SER A 85 -16.74 -25.04 9.97
C SER A 85 -15.52 -24.19 9.61
N ALA A 86 -14.73 -24.69 8.65
CA ALA A 86 -13.59 -23.97 8.11
C ALA A 86 -13.98 -22.65 7.39
N ASP A 87 -15.18 -22.56 6.82
CA ASP A 87 -15.67 -21.35 6.17
C ASP A 87 -16.00 -20.23 7.18
N GLU A 88 -16.51 -20.57 8.36
CA GLU A 88 -16.68 -19.63 9.48
C GLU A 88 -15.33 -19.15 9.99
N LEU A 89 -14.38 -20.06 10.18
CA LEU A 89 -13.02 -19.72 10.61
C LEU A 89 -12.33 -18.80 9.58
N LYS A 90 -12.50 -19.06 8.29
CA LYS A 90 -12.01 -18.20 7.22
C LYS A 90 -12.56 -16.77 7.33
N SER A 91 -13.86 -16.65 7.58
CA SER A 91 -14.52 -15.34 7.74
C SER A 91 -13.96 -14.62 8.97
N LEU A 92 -13.84 -15.33 10.10
CA LEU A 92 -13.22 -14.81 11.33
C LEU A 92 -11.77 -14.33 11.09
N ILE A 93 -10.96 -15.08 10.34
CA ILE A 93 -9.59 -14.69 9.99
C ILE A 93 -9.59 -13.35 9.24
N VAL A 94 -10.45 -13.20 8.23
CA VAL A 94 -10.55 -11.95 7.44
C VAL A 94 -10.94 -10.78 8.34
N ASP A 95 -11.96 -10.96 9.18
CA ASP A 95 -12.44 -9.93 10.09
C ASP A 95 -11.34 -9.52 11.09
N LYS A 96 -10.66 -10.49 11.70
CA LYS A 96 -9.61 -10.21 12.69
C LYS A 96 -8.34 -9.62 12.05
N LEU A 97 -8.01 -9.98 10.81
CA LEU A 97 -6.94 -9.31 10.06
C LEU A 97 -7.30 -7.85 9.78
N PHE A 98 -8.57 -7.55 9.51
CA PHE A 98 -9.04 -6.19 9.30
C PHE A 98 -9.02 -5.39 10.61
N ASP A 99 -9.45 -5.98 11.73
CA ASP A 99 -9.33 -5.38 13.06
C ASP A 99 -7.86 -5.05 13.39
N LEU A 100 -6.94 -5.98 13.11
CA LEU A 100 -5.50 -5.79 13.31
C LEU A 100 -4.93 -4.66 12.44
N TYR A 101 -5.45 -4.51 11.22
CA TYR A 101 -5.06 -3.42 10.32
C TYR A 101 -5.59 -2.06 10.81
N LEU A 102 -6.86 -1.98 11.21
CA LEU A 102 -7.48 -0.73 11.68
C LEU A 102 -6.96 -0.28 13.04
N LYS A 103 -6.63 -1.21 13.95
CA LYS A 103 -6.26 -0.93 15.34
C LYS A 103 -7.24 -0.01 16.08
N GLY A 104 -8.52 -0.07 15.70
CA GLY A 104 -9.58 0.78 16.27
C GLY A 104 -9.64 2.21 15.69
N GLU A 105 -8.86 2.52 14.66
CA GLU A 105 -8.85 3.82 14.00
C GLU A 105 -9.64 3.82 12.68
N ILE A 106 -10.20 4.98 12.33
CA ILE A 106 -10.72 5.23 10.98
C ILE A 106 -9.52 5.59 10.11
N ILE A 107 -9.08 4.66 9.27
CA ILE A 107 -7.94 4.90 8.37
C ILE A 107 -8.44 5.62 7.12
N ASP A 108 -8.18 6.93 7.05
CA ASP A 108 -8.23 7.67 5.79
C ASP A 108 -6.86 7.60 5.09
N THR A 109 -6.80 6.82 4.01
CA THR A 109 -5.58 6.63 3.22
C THR A 109 -5.38 7.70 2.15
N ASN A 110 -6.26 8.70 2.06
CA ASN A 110 -6.14 9.76 1.06
C ASN A 110 -5.06 10.77 1.46
N ILE A 111 -4.43 11.36 0.44
CA ILE A 111 -3.56 12.51 0.65
C ILE A 111 -4.44 13.67 1.13
N LYS A 112 -4.08 14.23 2.29
CA LYS A 112 -4.72 15.44 2.82
C LYS A 112 -4.13 16.65 2.10
N PHE A 113 -4.82 17.10 1.06
CA PHE A 113 -4.44 18.31 0.34
C PHE A 113 -4.81 19.55 1.15
N ASN A 114 -3.97 20.57 1.05
CA ASN A 114 -4.29 21.91 1.49
C ASN A 114 -5.13 22.60 0.41
N GLU A 115 -6.36 23.00 0.74
CA GLU A 115 -7.29 23.62 -0.21
C GLU A 115 -6.99 25.10 -0.47
N ASN A 116 -6.31 25.77 0.47
CA ASN A 116 -6.12 27.22 0.47
C ASN A 116 -4.65 27.65 0.24
N ASP A 117 -3.71 26.71 0.16
CA ASP A 117 -2.29 26.98 -0.08
C ASP A 117 -1.61 25.74 -0.68
N LEU A 118 -0.32 25.84 -0.97
CA LEU A 118 0.54 24.77 -1.46
C LEU A 118 0.47 23.51 -0.56
N THR A 119 0.26 22.35 -1.19
CA THR A 119 0.46 21.05 -0.54
C THR A 119 1.90 20.58 -0.77
N VAL A 120 2.67 20.42 0.31
CA VAL A 120 4.05 19.92 0.24
C VAL A 120 4.07 18.45 0.66
N ILE A 121 4.57 17.58 -0.22
CA ILE A 121 4.71 16.13 0.03
C ILE A 121 6.20 15.78 0.07
N LEU A 122 6.70 15.44 1.27
CA LEU A 122 8.09 15.02 1.47
C LEU A 122 8.20 13.49 1.42
N PHE A 123 9.00 12.99 0.48
CA PHE A 123 9.28 11.56 0.35
C PHE A 123 10.55 11.18 1.11
N VAL A 124 10.41 10.26 2.07
CA VAL A 124 11.51 9.74 2.89
C VAL A 124 11.66 8.23 2.74
N GLY A 125 12.86 7.70 2.97
CA GLY A 125 13.13 6.27 2.97
C GLY A 125 14.52 5.92 2.45
N VAL A 126 14.92 4.66 2.57
CA VAL A 126 16.25 4.19 2.17
C VAL A 126 16.40 4.06 0.65
N ASN A 127 17.63 3.86 0.17
CA ASN A 127 17.93 3.70 -1.25
C ASN A 127 17.30 2.39 -1.80
N GLY A 128 16.88 2.41 -3.07
CA GLY A 128 16.35 1.22 -3.74
C GLY A 128 14.87 0.90 -3.49
N THR A 129 14.18 1.57 -2.56
CA THR A 129 12.75 1.32 -2.25
C THR A 129 11.76 1.90 -3.27
N GLY A 130 12.26 2.56 -4.32
CA GLY A 130 11.43 3.10 -5.40
C GLY A 130 10.92 4.54 -5.19
N LYS A 131 11.50 5.32 -4.25
CA LYS A 131 11.07 6.71 -3.97
C LYS A 131 10.91 7.58 -5.21
N THR A 132 11.96 7.73 -6.02
CA THR A 132 11.96 8.59 -7.23
C THR A 132 10.91 8.13 -8.24
N THR A 133 10.74 6.82 -8.41
CA THR A 133 9.69 6.25 -9.25
C THR A 133 8.29 6.54 -8.72
N SER A 134 8.09 6.46 -7.40
CA SER A 134 6.82 6.79 -6.76
C SER A 134 6.48 8.28 -6.88
N ILE A 135 7.48 9.17 -6.75
CA ILE A 135 7.31 10.61 -6.98
C ILE A 135 6.80 10.86 -8.41
N GLY A 136 7.46 10.30 -9.44
CA GLY A 136 7.03 10.47 -10.83
C GLY A 136 5.63 9.90 -11.11
N LYS A 137 5.30 8.72 -10.56
CA LYS A 137 3.95 8.13 -10.67
C LYS A 137 2.89 9.01 -10.00
N LEU A 138 3.18 9.56 -8.82
CA LEU A 138 2.26 10.45 -8.14
C LEU A 138 2.09 11.76 -8.92
N ALA A 139 3.18 12.35 -9.42
CA ALA A 139 3.13 13.56 -10.24
C ALA A 139 2.25 13.35 -11.48
N HIS A 140 2.43 12.25 -12.20
CA HIS A 140 1.61 11.90 -13.35
C HIS A 140 0.13 11.75 -12.99
N ARG A 141 -0.18 11.06 -11.88
CA ARG A 141 -1.55 10.92 -11.40
C ARG A 141 -2.18 12.28 -11.09
N LEU A 142 -1.48 13.14 -10.35
CA LEU A 142 -2.00 14.45 -9.94
C LEU A 142 -2.18 15.39 -11.14
N GLN A 143 -1.30 15.36 -12.13
CA GLN A 143 -1.50 16.11 -13.37
C GLN A 143 -2.72 15.62 -14.17
N ASN A 144 -2.95 14.32 -14.26
CA ASN A 144 -4.15 13.77 -14.89
C ASN A 144 -5.44 14.14 -14.12
N GLU A 145 -5.33 14.39 -12.82
CA GLU A 145 -6.40 14.94 -11.98
C GLU A 145 -6.53 16.48 -12.10
N GLY A 146 -5.79 17.11 -13.02
CA GLY A 146 -5.83 18.54 -13.31
C GLY A 146 -5.04 19.43 -12.34
N LYS A 147 -4.20 18.85 -11.47
CA LYS A 147 -3.40 19.63 -10.52
C LYS A 147 -2.11 20.15 -11.15
N SER A 148 -1.70 21.35 -10.78
CA SER A 148 -0.34 21.84 -11.04
C SER A 148 0.64 21.17 -10.08
N VAL A 149 1.75 20.65 -10.61
CA VAL A 149 2.73 19.87 -9.85
C VAL A 149 4.14 20.35 -10.18
N MET A 150 4.94 20.56 -9.14
CA MET A 150 6.38 20.82 -9.22
C MET A 150 7.12 19.78 -8.37
N MET A 151 8.33 19.39 -8.79
CA MET A 151 9.19 18.47 -8.03
C MET A 151 10.46 19.19 -7.57
N GLY A 152 10.98 18.80 -6.40
CA GLY A 152 12.26 19.29 -5.86
C GLY A 152 13.26 18.16 -5.67
N ALA A 153 14.45 18.29 -6.25
CA ALA A 153 15.51 17.28 -6.21
C ALA A 153 16.36 17.38 -4.93
N ALA A 154 15.75 17.08 -3.78
CA ALA A 154 16.41 17.20 -2.47
C ALA A 154 17.33 16.01 -2.11
N ASP A 155 17.38 14.93 -2.91
CA ASP A 155 18.42 13.88 -2.79
C ASP A 155 19.72 14.38 -3.45
N THR A 156 20.35 15.36 -2.81
CA THR A 156 21.49 16.09 -3.40
C THR A 156 22.82 15.34 -3.29
N PHE A 157 22.92 14.36 -2.39
CA PHE A 157 24.14 13.56 -2.20
C PHE A 157 24.41 12.66 -3.42
N ARG A 158 23.36 12.19 -4.08
CA ARG A 158 23.46 11.27 -5.22
C ARG A 158 23.16 12.03 -6.51
N ALA A 159 24.20 12.38 -7.28
CA ALA A 159 24.03 13.05 -8.58
C ALA A 159 23.01 12.33 -9.49
N GLY A 160 23.10 11.00 -9.59
CA GLY A 160 22.15 10.22 -10.38
C GLY A 160 20.70 10.23 -9.87
N ALA A 161 20.45 10.58 -8.61
CA ALA A 161 19.09 10.77 -8.10
C ALA A 161 18.46 12.07 -8.61
N ILE A 162 19.26 13.14 -8.71
CA ILE A 162 18.86 14.41 -9.35
C ILE A 162 18.49 14.14 -10.81
N ASP A 163 19.40 13.53 -11.58
CA ASP A 163 19.17 13.23 -13.01
C ASP A 163 17.95 12.33 -13.22
N GLN A 164 17.77 11.32 -12.36
CA GLN A 164 16.61 10.45 -12.43
C GLN A 164 15.29 11.22 -12.19
N LEU A 165 15.27 12.15 -11.24
CA LEU A 165 14.07 12.96 -10.98
C LEU A 165 13.80 13.92 -12.15
N LYS A 166 14.83 14.48 -12.77
CA LYS A 166 14.71 15.32 -13.99
C LYS A 166 14.07 14.56 -15.14
N ILE A 167 14.51 13.32 -15.39
CA ILE A 167 13.90 12.46 -16.42
C ILE A 167 12.43 12.19 -16.12
N TRP A 168 12.05 11.99 -14.85
CA TRP A 168 10.64 11.87 -14.48
C TRP A 168 9.87 13.18 -14.69
N GLY A 169 10.47 14.33 -14.36
CA GLY A 169 9.94 15.66 -14.65
C GLY A 169 9.61 15.85 -16.12
N GLU A 170 10.57 15.55 -17.00
CA GLU A 170 10.40 15.64 -18.45
C GLU A 170 9.29 14.70 -18.95
N ARG A 171 9.29 13.43 -18.51
CA ARG A 171 8.28 12.43 -18.92
C ARG A 171 6.86 12.80 -18.53
N VAL A 172 6.71 13.41 -17.36
CA VAL A 172 5.41 13.82 -16.85
C VAL A 172 5.02 15.19 -17.40
N GLY A 173 5.98 16.07 -17.66
CA GLY A 173 5.74 17.47 -17.99
C GLY A 173 5.62 18.34 -16.74
N CYS A 174 6.38 18.03 -15.68
CA CYS A 174 6.44 18.83 -14.46
C CYS A 174 7.80 19.55 -14.35
N PRO A 175 7.82 20.83 -13.93
CA PRO A 175 9.07 21.49 -13.57
C PRO A 175 9.76 20.78 -12.40
N VAL A 176 11.09 20.72 -12.48
CA VAL A 176 11.97 20.19 -11.43
C VAL A 176 12.88 21.32 -10.97
N ILE A 177 12.96 21.50 -9.65
CA ILE A 177 13.92 22.40 -9.01
C ILE A 177 15.07 21.57 -8.49
N GLU A 178 16.27 21.89 -8.95
CA GLU A 178 17.51 21.23 -8.54
C GLU A 178 18.63 22.22 -8.26
N LYS A 179 19.66 21.71 -7.57
CA LYS A 179 20.96 22.36 -7.41
C LYS A 179 22.07 21.38 -7.75
N GLN A 180 23.31 21.83 -7.68
CA GLN A 180 24.47 20.97 -7.92
C GLN A 180 24.54 19.83 -6.90
N PRO A 181 25.06 18.65 -7.29
CA PRO A 181 25.34 17.57 -6.33
C PRO A 181 26.15 18.06 -5.13
N GLY A 182 25.79 17.61 -3.94
CA GLY A 182 26.40 18.04 -2.67
C GLY A 182 25.86 19.37 -2.12
N SER A 183 24.93 20.04 -2.80
CA SER A 183 24.24 21.22 -2.25
C SER A 183 23.41 20.86 -1.03
N ASP A 184 23.16 21.84 -0.15
CA ASP A 184 22.25 21.66 0.98
C ASP A 184 20.82 21.32 0.48
N PRO A 185 20.26 20.15 0.86
CA PRO A 185 18.90 19.76 0.52
C PRO A 185 17.85 20.80 0.92
N SER A 186 18.04 21.44 2.07
CA SER A 186 17.09 22.43 2.61
C SER A 186 16.97 23.64 1.68
N SER A 187 18.10 24.07 1.11
CA SER A 187 18.16 25.12 0.09
C SER A 187 17.39 24.76 -1.19
N VAL A 188 17.40 23.49 -1.63
CA VAL A 188 16.61 23.02 -2.78
C VAL A 188 15.11 23.07 -2.45
N VAL A 189 14.72 22.56 -1.28
CA VAL A 189 13.32 22.56 -0.82
C VAL A 189 12.78 23.99 -0.68
N PHE A 190 13.57 24.89 -0.08
CA PHE A 190 13.20 26.30 0.06
C PHE A 190 12.91 26.96 -1.30
N GLU A 191 13.79 26.75 -2.27
CA GLU A 191 13.62 27.29 -3.61
C GLU A 191 12.41 26.69 -4.33
N ALA A 192 12.19 25.38 -4.19
CA ALA A 192 11.02 24.71 -4.75
C ALA A 192 9.70 25.27 -4.19
N ILE A 193 9.61 25.48 -2.88
CA ILE A 193 8.43 26.08 -2.24
C ILE A 193 8.24 27.52 -2.72
N ARG A 194 9.32 28.31 -2.80
CA ARG A 194 9.27 29.71 -3.25
C ARG A 194 8.76 29.82 -4.68
N GLU A 195 9.27 28.98 -5.59
CA GLU A 195 8.83 28.99 -7.00
C GLU A 195 7.41 28.44 -7.16
N ALA A 196 7.00 27.43 -6.39
CA ALA A 196 5.64 26.88 -6.44
C ALA A 196 4.54 27.83 -5.91
N LYS A 197 4.91 28.87 -5.15
CA LYS A 197 3.99 29.89 -4.63
C LYS A 197 3.78 31.09 -5.56
N LYS A 198 4.54 31.18 -6.66
CA LYS A 198 4.37 32.22 -7.68
C LYS A 198 3.23 31.86 -8.63
#